data_AF-A0A537BUD1-F1
#
_entry.id   AF-A0A537BUD1-F1
#
_cell.length_a   1.000
_cell.length_b   1.000
_cell.length_c   1.000
_cell.angle_alpha   90.00
_cell.angle_beta   90.00
_cell.angle_gamma   90.00
#
_symmetry.space_group_name_H-M   'P 1'
#
loop_
_entity.id
_entity.type
_entity.pdbx_description
1 polymer ?
#
loop_
_entity_poly.entity_id
_entity_poly.type
_entity_poly.pdbx_seq_one_letter_code
_entity_poly.pdbx_strand_id
1 'polypeptide(L)'
;MSAFTQFAIAFLVMAVASGGAFINFKLIALPMSEMVGAGDYITGGLRTSEVAALVIIFVEASMGLFLMEALRITHLFPRIANLNEHMRRRMMWIALTLLVTLAGVEAALALMRDMLIADKQALLHSLATVQAMAATEGWVARIPTAGQMLLGFILPFALAFVAIPLESLIYSARTVGGVLLAAFVRSLAFVLRILGNLARRLSRVLINLYDVVIVLPLLIEHLVKAPRARAPGKPRRAADAET
;
A
#
# COMPACT_ATOMS: atom_id res chain seq x y z
N MET A 1 -21.24 11.57 0.88
CA MET A 1 -20.61 10.32 0.38
C MET A 1 -19.89 9.66 1.54
N SER A 2 -20.00 8.34 1.75
CA SER A 2 -19.28 7.67 2.85
C SER A 2 -17.77 7.74 2.63
N ALA A 3 -16.99 7.95 3.69
CA ALA A 3 -15.52 7.95 3.62
C ALA A 3 -14.97 6.65 3.01
N PHE A 4 -15.67 5.53 3.22
CA PHE A 4 -15.32 4.24 2.62
C PHE A 4 -15.53 4.23 1.09
N THR A 5 -16.63 4.81 0.61
CA THR A 5 -16.90 4.94 -0.84
C THR A 5 -15.88 5.87 -1.50
N GLN A 6 -15.53 6.99 -0.84
CA GLN A 6 -14.52 7.91 -1.34
C GLN A 6 -13.13 7.26 -1.39
N PHE A 7 -12.78 6.47 -0.37
CA PHE A 7 -11.55 5.67 -0.36
C PHE A 7 -11.53 4.66 -1.51
N ALA A 8 -12.62 3.92 -1.72
CA ALA A 8 -12.70 2.93 -2.80
C ALA A 8 -12.56 3.57 -4.19
N ILE A 9 -13.22 4.71 -4.43
CA ILE A 9 -13.11 5.44 -5.70
C ILE A 9 -11.70 5.99 -5.89
N ALA A 10 -11.14 6.66 -4.87
CA ALA A 10 -9.80 7.22 -4.96
C ALA A 10 -8.76 6.11 -5.17
N PHE A 11 -8.91 4.97 -4.50
CA PHE A 11 -8.04 3.80 -4.69
C PHE A 11 -8.14 3.22 -6.10
N LEU A 12 -9.35 3.08 -6.66
CA LEU A 12 -9.56 2.64 -8.04
C LEU A 12 -8.86 3.58 -9.03
N VAL A 13 -9.06 4.89 -8.88
CA VAL A 13 -8.43 5.89 -9.75
C VAL A 13 -6.91 5.87 -9.60
N MET A 14 -6.39 5.71 -8.37
CA MET A 14 -4.95 5.55 -8.14
C MET A 14 -4.37 4.29 -8.77
N ALA A 15 -5.13 3.19 -8.84
CA ALA A 15 -4.70 1.98 -9.53
C ALA A 15 -4.57 2.21 -11.05
N VAL A 16 -5.54 2.92 -11.65
CA VAL A 16 -5.47 3.31 -13.08
C VAL A 16 -4.30 4.27 -13.34
N ALA A 17 -4.12 5.27 -12.48
CA ALA A 17 -2.98 6.19 -12.54
C ALA A 17 -1.62 5.47 -12.44
N SER A 18 -1.52 4.47 -11.57
CA SER A 18 -0.32 3.62 -11.45
C SER A 18 -0.05 2.85 -12.74
N GLY A 19 -1.09 2.41 -13.45
CA GLY A 19 -0.96 1.83 -14.80
C GLY A 19 -0.39 2.83 -15.81
N GLY A 20 -0.84 4.08 -15.78
CA GLY A 20 -0.27 5.17 -16.60
C GLY A 20 1.22 5.42 -16.30
N ALA A 21 1.57 5.50 -15.01
CA ALA A 21 2.96 5.63 -14.56
C ALA A 21 3.83 4.44 -14.98
N PHE A 22 3.28 3.23 -14.94
CA PHE A 22 3.97 2.03 -15.40
C PHE A 22 4.27 2.05 -16.91
N ILE A 23 3.32 2.53 -17.73
CA ILE A 23 3.54 2.71 -19.16
C ILE A 23 4.64 3.75 -19.39
N ASN A 24 4.57 4.89 -18.71
CA ASN A 24 5.58 5.95 -18.78
C ASN A 24 6.98 5.44 -18.40
N PHE A 25 7.08 4.69 -17.30
CA PHE A 25 8.31 4.01 -16.87
C PHE A 25 8.89 3.11 -17.95
N LYS A 26 8.06 2.29 -18.62
CA LYS A 26 8.53 1.40 -19.68
C LYS A 26 8.96 2.15 -20.95
N LEU A 27 8.33 3.28 -21.26
CA LEU A 27 8.74 4.12 -22.38
C LEU A 27 10.14 4.72 -22.17
N ILE A 28 10.45 5.12 -20.94
CA ILE A 28 11.72 5.77 -20.57
C ILE A 28 12.85 4.76 -20.33
N ALA A 29 12.56 3.66 -19.63
CA ALA A 29 13.58 2.73 -19.16
C ALA A 29 14.33 2.03 -20.31
N LEU A 30 13.67 1.78 -21.44
CA LEU A 30 14.27 1.10 -22.59
C LEU A 30 15.40 1.91 -23.24
N PRO A 31 15.18 3.15 -23.75
CA PRO A 31 16.26 3.96 -24.33
C PRO A 31 17.36 4.26 -23.29
N MET A 32 16.99 4.49 -22.02
CA MET A 32 17.97 4.71 -20.95
C MET A 32 18.88 3.50 -20.71
N SER A 33 18.39 2.28 -20.89
CA SER A 33 19.21 1.06 -20.72
C SER A 33 20.31 0.94 -21.77
N GLU A 34 20.10 1.49 -22.95
CA GLU A 34 21.10 1.49 -24.02
C GLU A 34 22.09 2.66 -23.86
N MET A 35 21.63 3.82 -23.36
CA MET A 35 22.48 5.00 -23.16
C MET A 35 23.39 4.91 -21.92
N VAL A 36 22.86 4.39 -20.81
CA VAL A 36 23.54 4.37 -19.50
C VAL A 36 24.23 3.02 -19.23
N GLY A 37 24.03 2.04 -20.11
CA GLY A 37 24.61 0.71 -20.01
C GLY A 37 23.67 -0.29 -19.31
N ALA A 38 23.20 -1.28 -20.07
CA ALA A 38 22.24 -2.27 -19.59
C ALA A 38 22.81 -3.26 -18.57
N GLY A 39 24.14 -3.32 -18.44
CA GLY A 39 24.87 -4.24 -17.57
C GLY A 39 25.22 -3.69 -16.18
N ASP A 40 25.05 -2.38 -15.95
CA ASP A 40 25.38 -1.79 -14.66
C ASP A 40 24.19 -1.94 -13.70
N TYR A 41 24.28 -2.97 -12.86
CA TYR A 41 23.40 -3.20 -11.73
C TYR A 41 23.93 -2.45 -10.51
N ILE A 42 23.13 -1.56 -9.94
CA ILE A 42 23.49 -0.81 -8.72
C ILE A 42 23.43 -1.75 -7.51
N THR A 43 22.43 -2.63 -7.47
CA THR A 43 22.19 -3.59 -6.39
C THR A 43 21.49 -4.83 -6.96
N GLY A 44 22.24 -5.92 -7.16
CA GLY A 44 21.80 -7.33 -7.30
C GLY A 44 20.60 -7.71 -8.19
N GLY A 45 19.98 -6.76 -8.89
CA GLY A 45 18.69 -6.93 -9.57
C GLY A 45 18.06 -5.63 -10.10
N LEU A 46 18.42 -4.44 -9.60
CA LEU A 46 17.96 -3.15 -10.16
C LEU A 46 18.96 -2.61 -11.19
N ARG A 47 18.49 -2.36 -12.41
CA ARG A 47 19.31 -1.74 -13.47
C ARG A 47 19.39 -0.23 -13.26
N THR A 48 20.54 0.36 -13.57
CA THR A 48 20.73 1.82 -13.50
C THR A 48 19.68 2.60 -14.30
N SER A 49 19.27 2.07 -15.46
CA SER A 49 18.23 2.67 -16.30
C SER A 49 16.84 2.68 -15.67
N GLU A 50 16.50 1.67 -14.88
CA GLU A 50 15.23 1.61 -14.15
C GLU A 50 15.20 2.64 -13.03
N VAL A 51 16.32 2.79 -12.31
CA VAL A 51 16.45 3.83 -11.29
C VAL A 51 16.35 5.23 -11.93
N ALA A 52 17.01 5.46 -13.06
CA ALA A 52 16.93 6.73 -13.77
C ALA A 52 15.50 7.06 -14.23
N ALA A 53 14.78 6.09 -14.78
CA ALA A 53 13.37 6.27 -15.17
C ALA A 53 12.46 6.58 -13.97
N LEU A 54 12.65 5.89 -12.83
CA LEU A 54 11.92 6.18 -11.60
C LEU A 54 12.20 7.58 -11.07
N VAL A 55 13.46 8.04 -11.13
CA VAL A 55 13.83 9.38 -10.68
C VAL A 55 13.13 10.44 -11.53
N ILE A 56 13.08 10.28 -12.86
CA ILE A 56 12.35 11.20 -13.76
C ILE A 56 10.87 11.26 -13.35
N ILE A 57 10.22 10.10 -13.23
CA ILE A 57 8.80 10.01 -12.84
C ILE A 57 8.54 10.63 -11.47
N PHE A 58 9.43 10.43 -10.49
CA PHE A 58 9.26 11.04 -9.17
C PHE A 58 9.43 12.55 -9.19
N VAL A 59 10.42 13.07 -9.93
CA VAL A 59 10.59 14.52 -10.11
C VAL A 59 9.35 15.11 -10.78
N GLU A 60 8.81 14.42 -11.76
CA GLU A 60 7.63 14.85 -12.50
C GLU A 60 6.34 14.81 -11.68
N ALA A 61 6.08 13.70 -10.99
CA ALA A 61 4.97 13.59 -10.05
C ALA A 61 5.06 14.66 -8.96
N SER A 62 6.27 14.98 -8.49
CA SER A 62 6.51 16.04 -7.51
C SER A 62 6.22 17.43 -8.08
N MET A 63 6.67 17.75 -9.29
CA MET A 63 6.33 19.03 -9.93
C MET A 63 4.86 19.13 -10.29
N GLY A 64 4.23 18.04 -10.72
CA GLY A 64 2.80 17.94 -10.93
C GLY A 64 2.02 18.23 -9.66
N LEU A 65 2.45 17.64 -8.54
CA LEU A 65 1.87 17.92 -7.22
C LEU A 65 1.97 19.41 -6.86
N PHE A 66 3.15 20.02 -7.03
CA PHE A 66 3.33 21.45 -6.77
C PHE A 66 2.52 22.33 -7.72
N LEU A 67 2.35 21.94 -8.98
CA LEU A 67 1.53 22.63 -9.96
C LEU A 67 0.06 22.62 -9.53
N MET A 68 -0.47 21.47 -9.15
CA MET A 68 -1.86 21.31 -8.72
C MET A 68 -2.16 22.04 -7.40
N GLU A 69 -1.18 22.09 -6.50
CA GLU A 69 -1.25 22.89 -5.27
C GLU A 69 -1.18 24.40 -5.56
N ALA A 70 -0.31 24.85 -6.48
CA ALA A 70 -0.21 26.25 -6.88
C ALA A 70 -1.50 26.76 -7.55
N LEU A 71 -2.19 25.87 -8.27
CA LEU A 71 -3.49 26.11 -8.90
C LEU A 71 -4.67 26.05 -7.91
N ARG A 72 -4.43 25.70 -6.63
CA ARG A 72 -5.46 25.48 -5.60
C ARG A 72 -6.51 24.42 -5.97
N ILE A 73 -6.11 23.44 -6.78
CA ILE A 73 -6.93 22.26 -7.06
C ILE A 73 -6.79 21.28 -5.90
N THR A 74 -5.55 21.06 -5.43
CA THR A 74 -5.24 20.24 -4.25
C THR A 74 -4.86 21.10 -3.04
N HIS A 75 -4.99 20.53 -1.84
CA HIS A 75 -4.70 21.17 -0.55
C HIS A 75 -3.81 20.28 0.34
N LEU A 76 -2.83 19.61 -0.28
CA LEU A 76 -1.91 18.72 0.41
C LEU A 76 -0.88 19.49 1.26
N PHE A 77 -0.54 20.72 0.85
CA PHE A 77 0.45 21.56 1.51
C PHE A 77 -0.16 22.92 1.89
N PRO A 78 -0.85 23.03 3.04
CA PRO A 78 -1.53 24.27 3.44
C PRO A 78 -0.61 25.50 3.54
N ARG A 79 0.71 25.30 3.68
CA ARG A 79 1.70 26.39 3.61
C ARG A 79 1.77 27.04 2.23
N ILE A 80 1.63 26.27 1.14
CA ILE A 80 1.68 26.76 -0.23
C ILE A 80 0.42 27.57 -0.56
N ALA A 81 -0.73 27.14 -0.06
CA ALA A 81 -2.00 27.84 -0.23
C ALA A 81 -2.00 29.26 0.36
N ASN A 82 -1.24 29.45 1.46
CA ASN A 82 -1.11 30.72 2.18
C ASN A 82 0.02 31.63 1.66
N LEU A 83 0.72 31.25 0.57
CA LEU A 83 1.75 32.09 -0.03
C LEU A 83 1.14 33.30 -0.75
N ASN A 84 1.90 34.40 -0.80
CA ASN A 84 1.58 35.58 -1.59
C ASN A 84 1.37 35.21 -3.07
N GLU A 85 0.42 35.88 -3.74
CA GLU A 85 0.01 35.62 -5.13
C GLU A 85 1.20 35.56 -6.10
N HIS A 86 2.16 36.47 -5.94
CA HIS A 86 3.37 36.52 -6.78
C HIS A 86 4.23 35.26 -6.65
N MET A 87 4.42 34.75 -5.42
CA MET A 87 5.23 33.57 -5.17
C MET A 87 4.54 32.32 -5.71
N ARG A 88 3.22 32.22 -5.53
CA ARG A 88 2.42 31.10 -6.04
C ARG A 88 2.45 31.03 -7.57
N ARG A 89 2.27 32.18 -8.24
CA ARG A 89 2.36 32.28 -9.70
C ARG A 89 3.75 31.94 -10.21
N ARG A 90 4.81 32.38 -9.51
CA ARG A 90 6.19 32.02 -9.85
C ARG A 90 6.42 30.52 -9.71
N MET A 91 5.95 29.91 -8.63
CA MET A 91 6.04 28.46 -8.42
C MET A 91 5.29 27.68 -9.50
N MET A 92 4.09 28.14 -9.88
CA MET A 92 3.31 27.57 -10.98
C MET A 92 4.09 27.59 -12.30
N TRP A 93 4.69 28.72 -12.66
CA TRP A 93 5.50 28.83 -13.88
C TRP A 93 6.78 27.97 -13.80
N ILE A 94 7.45 27.91 -12.65
CA ILE A 94 8.63 27.05 -12.47
C ILE A 94 8.25 25.58 -12.64
N ALA A 95 7.19 25.11 -11.96
CA ALA A 95 6.74 23.73 -12.06
C ALA A 95 6.29 23.38 -13.49
N LEU A 96 5.55 24.27 -14.14
CA LEU A 96 5.08 24.08 -15.51
C LEU A 96 6.24 24.03 -16.51
N THR A 97 7.21 24.96 -16.40
CA THR A 97 8.38 24.95 -17.29
C THR A 97 9.22 23.69 -17.09
N LEU A 98 9.42 23.24 -15.84
CA LEU A 98 10.14 22.00 -15.55
C LEU A 98 9.40 20.78 -16.14
N LEU A 99 8.07 20.70 -15.97
CA LEU A 99 7.24 19.66 -16.57
C LEU A 99 7.34 19.64 -18.10
N VAL A 100 7.26 20.79 -18.76
CA VAL A 100 7.39 20.88 -20.22
C VAL A 100 8.80 20.45 -20.66
N THR A 101 9.85 20.82 -19.92
CA THR A 101 11.21 20.37 -20.24
C THR A 101 11.38 18.87 -20.09
N LEU A 102 10.84 18.26 -19.03
CA LEU A 102 10.85 16.80 -18.85
C LEU A 102 10.05 16.09 -19.93
N ALA A 103 8.86 16.59 -20.27
CA ALA A 103 8.06 16.07 -21.37
C ALA A 103 8.79 16.14 -22.71
N GLY A 104 9.57 17.19 -22.96
CA GLY A 104 10.45 17.28 -24.11
C GLY A 104 11.55 16.21 -24.11
N VAL A 105 12.17 15.96 -22.95
CA VAL A 105 13.16 14.89 -22.78
C VAL A 105 12.54 13.51 -23.02
N GLU A 106 11.33 13.25 -22.50
CA GLU A 106 10.64 11.98 -22.70
C GLU A 106 10.22 11.74 -24.15
N ALA A 107 9.76 12.80 -24.85
CA ALA A 107 9.50 12.73 -26.28
C ALA A 107 10.78 12.41 -27.09
N ALA A 108 11.92 12.97 -26.70
CA ALA A 108 13.21 12.67 -27.30
C ALA A 108 13.66 11.23 -27.01
N LEU A 109 13.46 10.73 -25.79
CA LEU A 109 13.73 9.34 -25.41
C LEU A 109 12.83 8.36 -26.18
N ALA A 110 11.56 8.69 -26.38
CA ALA A 110 10.64 7.89 -27.21
C ALA A 110 11.10 7.84 -28.68
N LEU A 111 11.58 8.95 -29.24
CA LEU A 111 12.19 8.94 -30.57
C LEU A 111 13.45 8.08 -30.62
N MET A 112 14.31 8.17 -29.59
CA MET A 112 15.52 7.35 -29.50
C MET A 112 15.21 5.86 -29.42
N ARG A 113 14.14 5.48 -28.71
CA ARG A 113 13.64 4.10 -28.64
C ARG A 113 13.36 3.55 -30.05
N ASP A 114 12.67 4.31 -30.89
CA ASP A 114 12.31 3.83 -32.22
C ASP A 114 13.54 3.72 -33.15
N MET A 115 14.48 4.67 -33.05
CA MET A 115 15.76 4.59 -33.78
C MET A 115 16.56 3.34 -33.37
N LEU A 116 16.68 3.08 -32.06
CA LEU A 116 17.35 1.90 -31.52
C LEU A 116 16.71 0.57 -31.99
N ILE A 117 15.38 0.52 -32.10
CA ILE A 117 14.68 -0.67 -32.58
C ILE A 117 14.93 -0.88 -34.07
N ALA A 118 14.88 0.18 -34.87
CA ALA A 118 15.16 0.11 -36.31
C ALA A 118 16.60 -0.37 -36.59
N ASP A 119 17.57 0.15 -35.87
CA ASP A 119 18.98 -0.23 -36.02
C ASP A 119 19.21 -1.70 -35.66
N LYS A 120 18.58 -2.19 -34.57
CA LYS A 120 18.65 -3.61 -34.18
C LYS A 120 18.05 -4.53 -35.24
N GLN A 121 16.94 -4.14 -35.86
CA GLN A 121 16.33 -4.90 -36.95
C GLN A 121 17.26 -4.95 -38.17
N ALA A 122 17.85 -3.82 -38.56
CA ALA A 122 18.79 -3.77 -39.68
C ALA A 122 19.99 -4.69 -39.48
N LEU A 123 20.55 -4.74 -38.26
CA LEU A 123 21.64 -5.65 -37.90
C LEU A 123 21.22 -7.12 -37.98
N LEU A 124 20.04 -7.47 -37.46
CA LEU A 124 19.52 -8.84 -37.54
C LEU A 124 19.28 -9.26 -38.99
N HIS A 125 18.79 -8.36 -39.84
CA HIS A 125 18.62 -8.63 -41.27
C HIS A 125 19.95 -8.87 -41.99
N SER A 126 20.97 -8.06 -41.69
CA SER A 126 22.33 -8.25 -42.23
C SER A 126 22.92 -9.61 -41.81
N LEU A 127 22.73 -10.00 -40.55
CA LEU A 127 23.21 -11.27 -40.00
C LEU A 127 22.43 -12.49 -40.50
N ALA A 128 21.13 -12.34 -40.80
CA ALA A 128 20.30 -13.45 -41.26
C ALA A 128 20.49 -13.79 -42.75
N THR A 129 21.16 -12.94 -43.56
CA THR A 129 21.27 -13.09 -45.03
C THR A 129 19.94 -13.31 -45.77
N VAL A 130 18.80 -13.04 -45.11
CA VAL A 130 17.47 -13.14 -45.70
C VAL A 130 17.18 -11.80 -46.39
N GLN A 131 16.85 -11.85 -47.69
CA GLN A 131 16.43 -10.69 -48.46
C GLN A 131 15.20 -10.06 -47.79
N ALA A 132 15.37 -8.90 -47.16
CA ALA A 132 14.28 -8.19 -46.51
C ALA A 132 13.30 -7.68 -47.58
N MET A 133 12.00 -7.94 -47.38
CA MET A 133 10.98 -7.18 -48.09
C MET A 133 11.15 -5.71 -47.71
N ALA A 134 11.29 -4.84 -48.71
CA ALA A 134 11.48 -3.42 -48.52
C ALA A 134 10.46 -2.88 -47.52
N ALA A 135 10.94 -2.38 -46.39
CA ALA A 135 10.11 -1.67 -45.44
C ALA A 135 9.43 -0.53 -46.20
N THR A 136 8.11 -0.47 -46.12
CA THR A 136 7.31 0.56 -46.77
C THR A 136 7.73 1.92 -46.21
N GLU A 137 8.58 2.66 -46.95
CA GLU A 137 8.95 4.05 -46.66
C GLU A 137 7.77 5.02 -46.92
N GLY A 138 6.61 4.69 -46.36
CA GLY A 138 5.42 5.52 -46.42
C GLY A 138 5.26 6.35 -45.15
N TRP A 139 4.55 7.47 -45.25
CA TRP A 139 4.07 8.26 -44.11
C TRP A 139 3.43 7.39 -43.01
N VAL A 140 2.80 6.28 -43.38
CA VAL A 140 2.16 5.31 -42.48
C VAL A 140 3.18 4.64 -41.53
N ALA A 141 4.43 4.44 -41.95
CA ALA A 141 5.48 3.85 -41.11
C ALA A 141 5.95 4.80 -39.98
N ARG A 142 5.70 6.12 -40.10
CA ARG A 142 6.03 7.12 -39.07
C ARG A 142 4.90 7.35 -38.07
N ILE A 143 3.71 6.79 -38.31
CA ILE A 143 2.55 6.93 -37.41
C ILE A 143 2.85 6.36 -36.01
N PRO A 144 3.45 5.16 -35.86
CA PRO A 144 3.78 4.63 -34.54
C PRO A 144 4.76 5.52 -33.78
N THR A 145 5.77 6.07 -34.47
CA THR A 145 6.76 6.96 -33.85
C THR A 145 6.16 8.27 -33.39
N ALA A 146 5.36 8.92 -34.22
CA ALA A 146 4.63 10.12 -33.82
C ALA A 146 3.70 9.83 -32.62
N GLY A 147 3.03 8.67 -32.61
CA GLY A 147 2.19 8.23 -31.51
C GLY A 147 2.99 8.03 -30.21
N GLN A 148 4.14 7.38 -30.26
CA GLN A 148 4.99 7.18 -29.08
C GLN A 148 5.59 8.49 -28.55
N MET A 149 6.04 9.38 -29.42
CA MET A 149 6.54 10.70 -29.03
C MET A 149 5.44 11.53 -28.37
N LEU A 150 4.23 11.52 -28.94
CA LEU A 150 3.08 12.20 -28.38
C LEU A 150 2.69 11.62 -27.02
N LEU A 151 2.71 10.29 -26.87
CA LEU A 151 2.48 9.64 -25.58
C LEU A 151 3.54 10.03 -24.55
N GLY A 152 4.83 9.99 -24.90
CA GLY A 152 5.92 10.43 -24.02
C GLY A 152 5.81 11.91 -23.62
N PHE A 153 5.28 12.76 -24.51
CA PHE A 153 5.05 14.17 -24.19
C PHE A 153 3.82 14.41 -23.30
N ILE A 154 2.73 13.67 -23.52
CA ILE A 154 1.45 13.88 -22.82
C ILE A 154 1.42 13.22 -21.44
N LEU A 155 2.04 12.05 -21.30
CA LEU A 155 2.04 11.28 -20.05
C LEU A 155 2.50 12.11 -18.83
N PRO A 156 3.51 12.98 -18.95
CA PRO A 156 3.88 13.87 -17.87
C PRO A 156 2.81 14.76 -17.29
N PHE A 157 2.01 15.35 -18.18
CA PHE A 157 0.87 16.16 -17.76
C PHE A 157 -0.23 15.27 -17.18
N ALA A 158 -0.42 14.06 -17.71
CA ALA A 158 -1.36 13.10 -17.14
C ALA A 158 -0.95 12.69 -15.71
N LEU A 159 0.35 12.48 -15.46
CA LEU A 159 0.89 12.16 -14.14
C LEU A 159 0.73 13.32 -13.14
N ALA A 160 0.76 14.57 -13.60
CA ALA A 160 0.46 15.71 -12.73
C ALA A 160 -0.96 15.66 -12.15
N PHE A 161 -1.96 15.16 -12.90
CA PHE A 161 -3.32 15.02 -12.41
C PHE A 161 -3.51 13.94 -11.35
N VAL A 162 -2.53 13.04 -11.16
CA VAL A 162 -2.54 12.01 -10.10
C VAL A 162 -2.57 12.64 -8.70
N ALA A 163 -2.16 13.90 -8.57
CA ALA A 163 -2.30 14.67 -7.34
C ALA A 163 -3.74 14.70 -6.80
N ILE A 164 -4.76 14.79 -7.67
CA ILE A 164 -6.17 14.87 -7.28
C ILE A 164 -6.66 13.60 -6.56
N PRO A 165 -6.61 12.39 -7.18
CA PRO A 165 -7.02 11.17 -6.51
C PRO A 165 -6.10 10.84 -5.33
N LEU A 166 -4.81 11.21 -5.38
CA LEU A 166 -3.89 11.03 -4.26
C LEU A 166 -4.32 11.84 -3.03
N GLU A 167 -4.76 13.08 -3.20
CA GLU A 167 -5.34 13.89 -2.12
C GLU A 167 -6.57 13.23 -1.50
N SER A 168 -7.52 12.81 -2.35
CA SER A 168 -8.73 12.12 -1.89
C SER A 168 -8.39 10.81 -1.18
N LEU A 169 -7.38 10.08 -1.66
CA LEU A 169 -6.91 8.84 -1.04
C LEU A 169 -6.33 9.13 0.33
N ILE A 170 -5.47 10.15 0.49
CA ILE A 170 -4.85 10.48 1.78
C ILE A 170 -5.90 10.83 2.84
N TYR A 171 -6.86 11.71 2.52
CA TYR A 171 -7.90 12.12 3.48
C TYR A 171 -8.82 10.97 3.88
N SER A 172 -9.28 10.19 2.89
CA SER A 172 -10.17 9.06 3.15
C SER A 172 -9.43 7.90 3.82
N ALA A 173 -8.17 7.62 3.47
CA ALA A 173 -7.34 6.60 4.10
C ALA A 173 -7.10 6.89 5.58
N ARG A 174 -6.88 8.15 5.96
CA ARG A 174 -6.77 8.54 7.38
C ARG A 174 -8.03 8.17 8.17
N THR A 175 -9.20 8.41 7.58
CA THR A 175 -10.49 8.13 8.23
C THR A 175 -10.77 6.62 8.29
N VAL A 176 -10.66 5.92 7.16
CA VAL A 176 -10.89 4.47 7.06
C VAL A 176 -9.87 3.70 7.90
N GLY A 177 -8.61 4.11 7.85
CA GLY A 177 -7.53 3.53 8.66
C GLY A 177 -7.76 3.70 10.16
N GLY A 178 -8.26 4.87 10.59
CA GLY A 178 -8.62 5.09 12.00
C GLY A 178 -9.75 4.17 12.48
N VAL A 179 -10.80 3.99 11.65
CA VAL A 179 -11.90 3.08 11.95
C VAL A 179 -11.43 1.63 11.99
N LEU A 180 -10.60 1.21 11.02
CA LEU A 180 -10.03 -0.14 10.96
C LEU A 180 -9.13 -0.43 12.16
N LEU A 181 -8.25 0.51 12.53
CA LEU A 181 -7.38 0.36 13.70
C LEU A 181 -8.19 0.25 14.99
N ALA A 182 -9.22 1.09 15.16
CA ALA A 182 -10.11 1.00 16.32
C ALA A 182 -10.87 -0.33 16.36
N ALA A 183 -11.34 -0.83 15.21
CA ALA A 183 -11.98 -2.13 15.10
C ALA A 183 -11.01 -3.27 15.45
N PHE A 184 -9.77 -3.19 14.99
CA PHE A 184 -8.71 -4.16 15.28
C PHE A 184 -8.36 -4.20 16.78
N VAL A 185 -8.20 -3.05 17.43
CA VAL A 185 -7.94 -3.01 18.87
C VAL A 185 -9.12 -3.56 19.66
N ARG A 186 -10.36 -3.25 19.25
CA ARG A 186 -11.57 -3.78 19.91
C ARG A 186 -11.71 -5.30 19.72
N SER A 187 -11.45 -5.82 18.54
CA SER A 187 -11.50 -7.26 18.28
C SER A 187 -10.40 -7.99 19.06
N LEU A 188 -9.18 -7.44 19.11
CA LEU A 188 -8.09 -7.98 19.91
C LEU A 188 -8.44 -8.01 21.41
N ALA A 189 -8.98 -6.91 21.94
CA ALA A 189 -9.44 -6.85 23.33
C ALA A 189 -10.54 -7.87 23.61
N PHE A 190 -11.47 -8.09 22.68
CA PHE A 190 -12.51 -9.10 22.78
C PHE A 190 -11.93 -10.52 22.82
N VAL A 191 -10.99 -10.84 21.91
CA VAL A 191 -10.31 -12.14 21.87
C VAL A 191 -9.54 -12.39 23.17
N LEU A 192 -8.79 -11.41 23.67
CA LEU A 192 -8.07 -11.52 24.94
C LEU A 192 -9.02 -11.74 26.12
N ARG A 193 -10.18 -11.08 26.13
CA ARG A 193 -11.22 -11.31 27.16
C ARG A 193 -11.80 -12.72 27.08
N ILE A 194 -12.07 -13.24 25.88
CA ILE A 194 -12.56 -14.61 25.69
C ILE A 194 -11.51 -15.61 26.19
N LEU A 195 -10.26 -15.46 25.76
CA LEU A 195 -9.16 -16.34 26.17
C LEU A 195 -8.97 -16.30 27.70
N GLY A 196 -8.98 -15.11 28.31
CA GLY A 196 -8.91 -14.96 29.76
C GLY A 196 -10.11 -15.58 30.50
N ASN A 197 -11.31 -15.51 29.93
CA ASN A 197 -12.49 -16.17 30.49
C ASN A 197 -12.41 -17.71 30.37
N LEU A 198 -11.92 -18.21 29.24
CA LEU A 198 -11.75 -19.63 29.00
C LEU A 198 -10.69 -20.22 29.93
N ALA A 199 -9.54 -19.56 30.06
CA ALA A 199 -8.46 -19.96 30.98
C ALA A 199 -8.97 -20.04 32.43
N ARG A 200 -9.76 -19.05 32.88
CA ARG A 200 -10.39 -19.06 34.21
C ARG A 200 -11.38 -20.23 34.39
N ARG A 201 -12.19 -20.54 33.37
CA ARG A 201 -13.12 -21.69 33.42
C ARG A 201 -12.38 -23.02 33.46
N LEU A 202 -11.37 -23.19 32.59
CA LEU A 202 -10.54 -24.40 32.56
C LEU A 202 -9.82 -24.61 33.90
N SER A 203 -9.27 -23.55 34.49
CA SER A 203 -8.62 -23.63 35.80
C SER A 203 -9.58 -24.13 36.88
N ARG A 204 -10.82 -23.62 36.91
CA ARG A 204 -11.84 -24.08 37.87
C ARG A 204 -12.25 -25.53 37.65
N VAL A 205 -12.41 -25.95 36.39
CA VAL A 205 -12.72 -27.35 36.05
C VAL A 205 -11.58 -28.26 36.48
N LEU A 206 -10.34 -27.86 36.27
CA LEU A 206 -9.16 -28.64 36.65
C LEU A 206 -9.07 -28.81 38.18
N ILE A 207 -9.33 -27.75 38.94
CA ILE A 207 -9.40 -27.80 40.41
C ILE A 207 -10.53 -28.75 40.86
N ASN A 208 -11.73 -28.62 40.31
CA ASN A 208 -12.85 -29.49 40.68
C ASN A 208 -12.58 -30.96 40.32
N LEU A 209 -11.94 -31.23 39.18
CA LEU A 209 -11.59 -32.59 38.77
C LEU A 209 -10.56 -33.19 39.73
N TYR A 210 -9.58 -32.40 40.16
CA TYR A 210 -8.59 -32.78 41.16
C TYR A 210 -9.25 -33.09 42.52
N ASP A 211 -10.17 -32.23 42.97
CA ASP A 211 -10.93 -32.45 44.21
C ASP A 211 -11.74 -33.75 44.14
N VAL A 212 -12.41 -34.03 43.02
CA VAL A 212 -13.15 -35.29 42.83
C VAL A 212 -12.21 -36.50 42.91
N VAL A 213 -11.05 -36.45 42.26
CA VAL A 213 -10.07 -37.55 42.29
C VAL A 213 -9.55 -37.80 43.71
N ILE A 214 -9.43 -36.78 44.55
CA ILE A 214 -9.03 -36.92 45.97
C ILE A 214 -10.16 -37.42 46.85
N VAL A 215 -11.38 -36.90 46.66
CA VAL A 215 -12.52 -37.16 47.56
C VAL A 215 -13.18 -38.51 47.26
N LEU A 216 -13.16 -38.99 46.00
CA LEU A 216 -13.77 -40.27 45.62
C LEU A 216 -13.17 -41.47 46.37
N PRO A 217 -11.83 -41.62 46.52
CA PRO A 217 -11.24 -42.65 47.39
C PRO A 217 -11.65 -42.49 48.86
N LEU A 218 -11.70 -41.25 49.36
CA LEU A 218 -12.03 -40.95 50.77
C LEU A 218 -13.49 -41.28 51.12
N LEU A 219 -14.42 -41.14 50.17
CA LEU A 219 -15.82 -41.53 50.33
C LEU A 219 -15.98 -43.05 50.30
N ILE A 220 -15.26 -43.75 49.40
CA ILE A 220 -15.22 -45.21 49.40
C ILE A 220 -14.64 -45.72 50.72
N GLU A 221 -13.58 -45.07 51.24
CA GLU A 221 -12.99 -45.40 52.52
C GLU A 221 -13.97 -45.21 53.68
N HIS A 222 -14.72 -44.10 53.73
CA HIS A 222 -15.73 -43.87 54.77
C HIS A 222 -16.94 -44.81 54.67
N LEU A 223 -17.38 -45.16 53.47
CA LEU A 223 -18.47 -46.12 53.26
C LEU A 223 -18.07 -47.55 53.66
N VAL A 224 -16.81 -47.92 53.43
CA VAL A 224 -16.27 -49.22 53.85
C VAL A 224 -15.94 -49.24 55.35
N LYS A 225 -15.53 -48.09 55.94
CA LYS A 225 -15.24 -47.92 57.38
C LYS A 225 -16.41 -47.39 58.21
N ALA A 226 -17.66 -47.59 57.80
CA ALA A 226 -18.80 -47.26 58.66
C ALA A 226 -19.22 -48.44 59.57
N PRO A 227 -18.67 -48.56 60.80
CA PRO A 227 -19.41 -49.10 61.92
C PRO A 227 -19.81 -48.00 62.92
N ARG A 228 -21.14 -47.83 63.07
CA ARG A 228 -21.89 -47.34 64.25
C ARG A 228 -21.22 -46.23 65.07
N ALA A 229 -21.47 -44.98 64.71
CA ALA A 229 -21.45 -43.88 65.69
C ALA A 229 -22.78 -43.84 66.44
N ARG A 230 -22.68 -44.14 67.73
CA ARG A 230 -23.71 -44.22 68.78
C ARG A 230 -24.38 -42.85 69.04
N ALA A 231 -25.63 -42.93 69.47
CA ALA A 231 -26.64 -41.88 69.69
C ALA A 231 -26.20 -40.61 70.47
N PRO A 232 -26.91 -39.47 70.28
CA PRO A 232 -26.63 -38.21 70.97
C PRO A 232 -27.06 -38.25 72.44
N GLY A 233 -26.14 -37.93 73.35
CA GLY A 233 -26.44 -37.73 74.76
C GLY A 233 -27.19 -36.41 75.00
N LYS A 234 -28.38 -36.50 75.59
CA LYS A 234 -29.24 -35.39 76.07
C LYS A 234 -28.57 -34.58 77.21
N PRO A 235 -29.02 -33.33 77.48
CA PRO A 235 -28.31 -32.29 78.22
C PRO A 235 -28.52 -32.39 79.74
N ARG A 236 -27.53 -31.97 80.52
CA ARG A 236 -27.65 -31.80 81.97
C ARG A 236 -27.97 -30.34 82.29
N ARG A 237 -29.23 -30.11 82.69
CA ARG A 237 -29.70 -28.93 83.42
C ARG A 237 -29.01 -28.85 84.79
N ALA A 238 -28.45 -27.69 85.11
CA ALA A 238 -28.31 -27.09 86.44
C ALA A 238 -28.44 -25.59 86.17
N ALA A 239 -29.52 -24.87 86.51
CA ALA A 239 -30.21 -24.70 87.79
C ALA A 239 -29.35 -24.00 88.85
N ASP A 240 -29.00 -22.75 88.56
CA ASP A 240 -28.74 -21.66 89.52
C ASP A 240 -29.65 -20.51 88.99
N ALA A 241 -30.76 -20.04 89.60
CA ALA A 241 -31.01 -19.51 90.94
C ALA A 241 -29.93 -18.49 91.33
N GLU A 242 -30.18 -17.23 91.66
CA GLU A 242 -31.34 -16.36 91.77
C GLU A 242 -30.74 -14.95 91.97
N THR A 243 -31.49 -13.91 91.60
CA THR A 243 -31.33 -12.47 91.95
C THR A 243 -30.13 -11.67 91.42
#